data_AF-A0A1G2WZ86-F1
#
_entry.id   AF-A0A1G2WZ86-F1
#
_cell.length_a   1.000
_cell.length_b   1.000
_cell.length_c   1.000
_cell.angle_alpha   90.00
_cell.angle_beta   90.00
_cell.angle_gamma   90.00
#
_symmetry.space_group_name_H-M   'P 1'
#
loop_
_entity.id
_entity.type
_entity.pdbx_description
1 polymer ?
#
loop_
_entity_poly.entity_id
_entity_poly.type
_entity_poly.pdbx_seq_one_letter_code
_entity_poly.pdbx_strand_id
1 'polypeptide(L)' 'MCLTGVSLISHRLLGRSLSHEEVSKANLALTEGVEKWRNRDLLNELVKYIFLDGVDFDMRIGESVEKVAVLVAIGVTEEG' A
#
# COMPACT_ATOMS: atom_id res chain seq x y z
N MET A 1 15.16 -8.63 -4.69
CA MET A 1 15.74 -9.30 -3.50
C MET A 1 15.03 -8.71 -2.28
N CYS A 2 13.83 -9.16 -1.91
CA CYS A 2 13.63 -10.11 -0.83
C CYS A 2 12.16 -10.59 -0.84
N LEU A 3 11.90 -11.86 -1.19
CA LEU A 3 10.59 -12.52 -1.04
C LEU A 3 10.68 -13.82 -0.23
N THR A 4 11.81 -14.05 0.43
CA THR A 4 12.08 -15.25 1.24
C THR A 4 11.05 -15.42 2.37
N GLY A 5 10.58 -14.33 2.97
CA GLY A 5 9.55 -14.37 4.02
C GLY A 5 8.20 -14.90 3.52
N VAL A 6 7.73 -14.45 2.35
CA VAL A 6 6.43 -14.86 1.79
C VAL A 6 6.46 -16.33 1.35
N SER A 7 7.59 -16.79 0.79
CA SER A 7 7.79 -18.20 0.42
C SER A 7 7.80 -19.13 1.65
N LEU A 8 8.47 -18.73 2.73
CA LEU A 8 8.50 -19.49 3.99
C LEU A 8 7.14 -19.57 4.69
N ILE A 9 6.40 -18.45 4.72
CA ILE A 9 5.07 -18.40 5.34
C ILE A 9 4.05 -19.18 4.49
N SER A 10 4.10 -19.03 3.16
CA SER A 10 3.18 -19.75 2.26
C SER A 10 3.35 -21.27 2.35
N HIS A 11 4.57 -21.80 2.43
CA HIS A 11 4.78 -23.23 2.63
C HIS A 11 4.17 -23.73 3.95
N ARG A 12 4.29 -22.96 5.04
CA ARG A 12 3.74 -23.34 6.35
C ARG A 12 2.20 -23.27 6.40
N LEU A 13 1.59 -22.30 5.74
CA LEU A 13 0.14 -22.07 5.81
C LEU A 13 -0.65 -22.76 4.70
N LEU A 14 -0.07 -22.88 3.51
CA LEU A 14 -0.73 -23.36 2.29
C LEU A 14 -0.19 -24.71 1.80
N GLY A 15 0.86 -25.25 2.44
CA GLY A 15 1.49 -26.51 2.04
C GLY A 15 2.26 -26.45 0.72
N ARG A 16 2.38 -25.26 0.10
CA ARG A 16 3.17 -25.01 -1.11
C ARG A 16 3.84 -23.64 -1.04
N SER A 17 5.03 -23.53 -1.62
CA SER A 17 5.68 -22.23 -1.80
C SER A 17 5.02 -21.48 -2.95
N LEU A 18 4.66 -20.22 -2.72
CA LEU A 18 4.24 -19.33 -3.80
C LEU A 18 5.45 -18.90 -4.63
N SER A 19 5.31 -18.96 -5.95
CA SER A 19 6.34 -18.48 -6.88
C SER A 19 6.44 -16.95 -6.87
N HIS A 20 7.59 -16.44 -7.34
CA HIS A 20 7.78 -15.00 -7.51
C HIS A 20 6.75 -14.38 -8.46
N GLU A 21 6.34 -15.13 -9.48
CA GLU A 21 5.34 -14.70 -10.46
C GLU A 21 3.94 -14.61 -9.85
N GLU A 22 3.53 -15.61 -9.05
CA GLU A 22 2.24 -15.58 -8.34
C GLU A 22 2.16 -14.39 -7.38
N VAL A 23 3.23 -14.13 -6.62
CA VAL A 23 3.30 -12.98 -5.71
C VAL A 23 3.27 -11.67 -6.52
N SER A 24 4.02 -11.59 -7.62
CA SER A 24 4.03 -10.40 -8.48
C SER A 24 2.65 -10.12 -9.09
N LYS A 25 1.93 -11.16 -9.52
CA LYS A 25 0.59 -11.03 -10.09
C LYS A 25 -0.43 -10.59 -9.04
N ALA A 26 -0.34 -11.12 -7.82
CA ALA A 26 -1.17 -10.66 -6.71
C ALA A 26 -0.90 -9.19 -6.37
N ASN A 27 0.38 -8.81 -6.33
CA ASN A 27 0.77 -7.41 -6.13
C ASN A 27 0.24 -6.49 -7.23
N LEU A 28 0.27 -6.92 -8.51
CA LEU A 28 -0.29 -6.12 -9.60
C LEU A 28 -1.80 -5.87 -9.43
N ALA A 29 -2.56 -6.90 -9.07
CA ALA A 29 -3.99 -6.76 -8.80
C ALA A 29 -4.27 -5.82 -7.60
N LEU A 30 -3.42 -5.88 -6.57
CA LEU A 30 -3.48 -4.94 -5.45
C LEU A 30 -3.17 -3.50 -5.90
N THR A 31 -2.17 -3.31 -6.76
CA THR A 31 -1.82 -1.99 -7.32
C THR A 31 -3.01 -1.38 -8.05
N GLU A 32 -3.69 -2.13 -8.91
CA GLU A 32 -4.89 -1.64 -9.61
C GLU A 32 -6.00 -1.23 -8.63
N GLY A 33 -6.23 -2.04 -7.59
CA GLY A 33 -7.20 -1.74 -6.53
C GLY A 33 -6.85 -0.47 -5.76
N VAL A 34 -5.57 -0.32 -5.39
CA VAL A 34 -5.04 0.87 -4.70
C VAL A 34 -5.20 2.11 -5.57
N GLU A 35 -4.89 2.04 -6.86
CA GLU A 35 -5.03 3.16 -7.77
C GLU A 35 -6.49 3.60 -7.95
N LYS A 36 -7.42 2.65 -8.07
CA LYS A 36 -8.85 2.97 -8.11
C LYS A 36 -9.33 3.61 -6.82
N TRP A 37 -8.92 3.07 -5.68
CA TRP A 37 -9.28 3.64 -4.37
C TRP A 37 -8.69 5.03 -4.16
N ARG A 38 -7.45 5.25 -4.60
CA ARG A 38 -6.73 6.53 -4.48
C ARG A 38 -7.34 7.63 -5.34
N ASN A 39 -7.78 7.30 -6.55
CA ASN A 39 -8.38 8.23 -7.51
C ASN A 39 -9.92 8.21 -7.47
N ARG A 40 -10.52 7.67 -6.39
CA ARG A 40 -11.99 7.65 -6.26
C ARG A 40 -12.54 9.07 -6.16
N ASP A 41 -13.76 9.25 -6.64
CA ASP A 41 -14.48 10.51 -6.47
C ASP A 41 -14.89 10.68 -5.00
N LEU A 42 -14.71 11.89 -4.47
CA LEU A 42 -15.06 12.29 -3.12
C LEU A 42 -16.04 13.47 -3.10
N LEU A 43 -16.54 13.92 -4.27
CA LEU A 43 -17.41 15.10 -4.38
C LEU A 43 -18.68 15.03 -3.53
N ASN A 44 -19.19 13.83 -3.29
CA ASN A 44 -20.40 13.61 -2.48
C ASN A 44 -20.11 13.34 -1.00
N GLU A 45 -18.84 13.30 -0.59
CA GLU A 45 -18.45 13.03 0.79
C GLU A 45 -18.48 14.32 1.62
N LEU A 46 -19.40 14.40 2.58
CA LEU A 46 -19.46 15.51 3.53
C LEU A 46 -18.48 15.27 4.68
N VAL A 47 -17.26 15.76 4.51
CA VAL A 47 -16.18 15.63 5.50
C VAL A 47 -16.23 16.76 6.51
N LYS A 48 -16.48 16.44 7.78
CA LYS A 48 -16.54 17.40 8.90
C LYS A 48 -15.15 17.87 9.32
N TYR A 49 -14.20 16.93 9.41
CA TYR A 49 -12.83 17.20 9.83
C TYR A 49 -11.85 16.34 9.03
N ILE A 50 -10.64 16.87 8.81
CA ILE A 50 -9.55 16.13 8.17
C ILE A 50 -8.35 16.15 9.11
N PHE A 51 -7.84 14.97 9.42
CA PHE A 51 -6.53 14.80 10.04
C PHE A 51 -5.49 14.58 8.96
N LEU A 52 -4.39 15.33 9.03
CA LEU A 52 -3.24 15.18 8.15
C LEU A 52 -2.08 14.66 8.99
N ASP A 53 -1.46 13.60 8.52
CA ASP A 53 -0.28 13.00 9.13
C ASP A 53 0.72 12.58 8.06
N GLY A 54 1.96 12.31 8.46
CA GLY A 54 2.98 11.83 7.55
C GLY A 54 4.17 11.21 8.26
N VAL A 55 4.85 10.32 7.54
CA VAL A 55 6.07 9.66 8.02
C VAL A 55 7.11 9.64 6.92
N ASP A 56 8.36 9.87 7.31
CA ASP A 56 9.51 9.81 6.41
C ASP A 56 10.01 8.38 6.25
N PHE A 57 10.19 7.96 5.01
CA PHE A 57 10.84 6.70 4.66
C PHE A 57 12.16 6.96 3.96
N ASP A 58 13.19 6.20 4.33
CA ASP A 58 14.42 6.14 3.55
C ASP A 58 14.16 5.28 2.30
N MET A 59 14.02 5.93 1.14
CA MET A 59 13.70 5.29 -0.14
C MET A 59 14.87 5.40 -1.11
N ARG A 60 15.11 4.34 -1.89
CA ARG A 60 16.09 4.38 -2.98
C ARG A 60 15.47 5.02 -4.21
N ILE A 61 16.02 6.14 -4.63
CA ILE A 61 15.64 6.86 -5.86
C ILE A 61 16.89 6.92 -6.73
N GLY A 62 16.90 6.17 -7.84
CA GLY A 62 18.09 6.00 -8.67
C GLY A 62 19.26 5.42 -7.86
N GLU A 63 20.34 6.19 -7.75
CA GLU A 63 21.57 5.79 -7.06
C GLU A 63 21.67 6.29 -5.60
N SER A 64 20.76 7.18 -5.16
CA SER A 64 20.72 7.74 -3.80
C SER A 64 19.67 7.06 -2.92
N VAL A 65 19.89 7.13 -1.60
CA VAL A 65 18.85 6.89 -0.59
C VAL A 65 18.41 8.25 -0.07
N GLU A 66 17.14 8.57 -0.25
CA GLU A 66 16.54 9.85 0.08
C GLU A 66 15.43 9.67 1.10
N LYS A 67 15.24 10.65 1.99
CA LYS A 67 14.06 10.70 2.85
C LYS A 67 12.88 11.19 2.03
N VAL A 68 11.87 10.35 1.91
CA VAL A 68 10.62 10.64 1.21
C VAL A 68 9.49 10.61 2.22
N ALA A 69 8.78 11.73 2.34
CA ALA A 69 7.59 11.82 3.17
C ALA A 69 6.42 11.13 2.47
N VAL A 70 5.74 10.23 3.17
CA VAL A 70 4.44 9.69 2.79
C VAL A 70 3.39 10.37 3.64
N LEU A 71 2.48 11.09 2.99
CA LEU A 71 1.41 11.85 3.64
C LEU A 71 0.09 11.09 3.57
N VAL A 72 -0.69 11.19 4.64
CA VAL A 72 -2.03 10.59 4.76
C VAL A 72 -3.02 11.66 5.17
N ALA A 73 -4.18 11.66 4.51
CA ALA A 73 -5.34 12.44 4.90
C ALA A 73 -6.47 11.50 5.35
N ILE A 74 -6.97 11.70 6.57
CA ILE A 74 -8.08 10.95 7.15
C ILE A 74 -9.25 11.91 7.33
N GLY A 75 -10.29 11.75 6.52
CA GLY A 75 -11.53 12.50 6.64
C GLY A 75 -12.52 11.79 7.57
N VAL A 76 -13.16 12.54 8.46
CA VAL A 76 -14.30 12.10 9.28
C VAL A 76 -15.58 12.64 8.65
N THR A 77 -16.51 11.76 8.31
CA THR A 77 -17.75 12.15 7.65
C THR A 77 -18.83 12.51 8.68
N GLU A 78 -20.06 12.73 8.23
CA GLU A 78 -21.14 13.03 9.16
C GLU A 78 -21.49 11.87 10.09
N GLU A 79 -21.24 10.65 9.64
CA GLU A 79 -21.55 9.39 10.33
C GLU A 79 -20.54 9.04 11.43
N GLY A 80 -19.42 9.76 11.50
CA GLY A 80 -18.30 9.52 12.43
C GLY A 80 -17.14 8.83 11.76
#